data_AF-A0A9E5J4U7-F1
#
_entry.id   AF-A0A9E5J4U7-F1
#
_cell.length_a   1.000
_cell.length_b   1.000
_cell.length_c   1.000
_cell.angle_alpha   90.00
_cell.angle_beta   90.00
_cell.angle_gamma   90.00
#
_symmetry.space_group_name_H-M   'P 1'
#
loop_
_entity.id
_entity.type
_entity.pdbx_description
1 polymer ?
#
loop_
_entity_poly.entity_id
_entity_poly.type
_entity_poly.pdbx_seq_one_letter_code
_entity_poly.pdbx_strand_id
1 'polypeptide(L)'
;SPQGLRLIEMASQLKIEHRHAIRVMDALHELGWAGRIEQADAKSDSAWVLLIDLSTTPLAPLAEKLWLAHAGEADVIWQKTHLDQLTVADVIKT
;
A
#
# COMPACT_ATOMS: atom_id res chain seq x y z
N SER A 1 -9.15 -12.98 15.87
CA SER A 1 -7.91 -12.79 15.10
C SER A 1 -8.17 -11.88 13.91
N PRO A 2 -7.22 -11.01 13.52
CA PRO A 2 -7.37 -10.21 12.30
C PRO A 2 -7.54 -11.16 11.12
N GLN A 3 -8.61 -11.01 10.34
CA GLN A 3 -9.00 -11.98 9.29
C GLN A 3 -8.33 -11.68 7.94
N GLY A 4 -7.50 -10.64 7.87
CA GLY A 4 -6.98 -10.10 6.61
C GLY A 4 -8.08 -9.64 5.66
N LEU A 5 -7.70 -9.15 4.47
CA LEU A 5 -8.66 -8.76 3.44
C LEU A 5 -8.24 -9.36 2.10
N ARG A 6 -9.18 -9.99 1.38
CA ARG A 6 -8.90 -10.59 0.07
C ARG A 6 -8.84 -9.50 -0.98
N LEU A 7 -8.07 -9.76 -2.04
CA LEU A 7 -7.87 -8.82 -3.13
C LEU A 7 -9.18 -8.43 -3.84
N ILE A 8 -10.08 -9.39 -4.02
CA ILE A 8 -11.40 -9.15 -4.61
C ILE A 8 -12.27 -8.25 -3.72
N GLU A 9 -12.17 -8.38 -2.40
CA GLU A 9 -12.91 -7.57 -1.43
C GLU A 9 -12.38 -6.13 -1.44
N MET A 10 -11.06 -5.95 -1.46
CA MET A 10 -10.43 -4.63 -1.60
C MET A 10 -10.86 -3.92 -2.89
N ALA A 11 -10.76 -4.61 -4.03
CA ALA A 11 -11.13 -4.04 -5.33
C ALA A 11 -12.60 -3.61 -5.35
N SER A 12 -13.49 -4.44 -4.78
CA SER A 12 -14.92 -4.13 -4.66
C SER A 12 -15.18 -2.90 -3.78
N GLN A 13 -14.57 -2.83 -2.59
CA GLN A 13 -14.75 -1.70 -1.66
C GLN A 13 -14.22 -0.38 -2.22
N LEU A 14 -13.05 -0.42 -2.86
CA LEU A 14 -12.43 0.75 -3.49
C LEU A 14 -13.05 1.11 -4.84
N LYS A 15 -13.97 0.29 -5.37
CA LYS A 15 -14.61 0.43 -6.69
C LYS A 15 -13.58 0.59 -7.82
N ILE A 16 -12.52 -0.22 -7.76
CA ILE A 16 -11.46 -0.27 -8.77
C ILE A 16 -11.42 -1.63 -9.43
N GLU A 17 -10.87 -1.71 -10.65
CA GLU A 17 -10.64 -3.01 -11.26
C GLU A 17 -9.55 -3.80 -10.52
N HIS A 18 -9.71 -5.13 -10.51
CA HIS A 18 -8.81 -6.05 -9.82
C HIS A 18 -7.33 -5.86 -10.18
N ARG A 19 -7.02 -5.56 -11.45
CA ARG A 19 -5.64 -5.29 -11.91
C ARG A 19 -4.98 -4.08 -11.23
N HIS A 20 -5.76 -3.07 -10.86
CA HIS A 20 -5.24 -1.88 -10.16
C HIS A 20 -4.97 -2.22 -8.69
N ALA A 21 -5.81 -3.07 -8.08
CA ALA A 21 -5.57 -3.57 -6.74
C ALA A 21 -4.29 -4.43 -6.67
N ILE A 22 -4.03 -5.29 -7.68
CA ILE A 22 -2.78 -6.09 -7.76
C ILE A 22 -1.57 -5.17 -7.68
N ARG A 23 -1.49 -4.14 -8.54
CA ARG A 23 -0.36 -3.22 -8.59
C ARG A 23 -0.06 -2.56 -7.24
N VAL A 24 -1.11 -2.13 -6.53
CA VAL A 24 -0.95 -1.50 -5.21
C VAL A 24 -0.48 -2.52 -4.17
N MET A 25 -1.05 -3.72 -4.17
CA MET A 25 -0.66 -4.76 -3.21
C MET A 25 0.76 -5.27 -3.44
N ASP A 26 1.21 -5.41 -4.69
CA ASP A 26 2.59 -5.77 -5.00
C ASP A 26 3.56 -4.69 -4.53
N ALA A 27 3.22 -3.41 -4.72
CA ALA A 27 4.03 -2.32 -4.22
C ALA A 27 4.18 -2.35 -2.69
N LEU A 28 3.07 -2.54 -1.96
CA LEU A 28 3.06 -2.68 -0.51
C LEU A 28 3.82 -3.93 -0.03
N HIS A 29 3.70 -5.04 -0.76
CA HIS A 29 4.38 -6.29 -0.43
C HIS A 29 5.90 -6.17 -0.55
N GLU A 30 6.37 -5.65 -1.66
CA GLU A 30 7.79 -5.42 -1.93
C GLU A 30 8.41 -4.36 -0.99
N LEU A 31 7.61 -3.42 -0.47
CA LEU A 31 8.04 -2.51 0.61
C LEU A 31 8.07 -3.19 2.00
N GLY A 32 7.60 -4.42 2.10
CA GLY A 32 7.45 -5.14 3.38
C GLY A 32 6.27 -4.68 4.23
N TRP A 33 5.36 -3.87 3.67
CA TRP A 33 4.24 -3.26 4.40
C TRP A 33 3.03 -4.18 4.50
N ALA A 34 2.88 -5.10 3.55
CA ALA A 34 1.80 -6.07 3.52
C ALA A 34 2.30 -7.50 3.28
N GLY A 35 1.68 -8.45 3.97
CA GLY A 35 1.94 -9.89 3.84
C GLY A 35 0.70 -10.65 3.41
N ARG A 36 0.90 -11.85 2.86
CA ARG A 36 -0.18 -12.79 2.53
C ARG A 36 -0.31 -13.84 3.63
N ILE A 37 -1.54 -14.11 4.05
CA ILE A 37 -1.88 -15.28 4.86
C ILE A 37 -2.26 -16.41 3.90
N GLU A 38 -1.39 -17.42 3.83
CA GLU A 38 -1.68 -18.62 3.05
C GLU A 38 -2.93 -19.32 3.59
N GLN A 39 -3.73 -19.83 2.65
CA GLN A 39 -4.90 -20.63 2.97
C GLN A 39 -4.52 -22.10 2.88
N ALA A 40 -5.12 -22.92 3.75
CA ALA A 40 -4.90 -24.37 3.72
C ALA A 40 -5.38 -25.01 2.40
N ASP A 41 -6.35 -24.40 1.73
CA ASP A 41 -6.79 -24.77 0.39
C ASP A 41 -6.18 -23.82 -0.65
N ALA A 42 -5.39 -24.37 -1.57
CA ALA A 42 -4.75 -23.64 -2.66
C ALA A 42 -5.75 -22.98 -3.63
N LYS A 43 -7.03 -23.39 -3.62
CA LYS A 43 -8.10 -22.76 -4.41
C LYS A 43 -8.69 -21.52 -3.75
N SER A 44 -8.35 -21.25 -2.49
CA SER A 44 -8.85 -20.09 -1.76
C SER A 44 -7.90 -18.90 -1.90
N ASP A 45 -8.45 -17.74 -2.26
CA ASP A 45 -7.69 -16.49 -2.34
C ASP A 45 -7.02 -16.17 -1.00
N SER A 46 -5.72 -15.89 -1.04
CA SER A 46 -4.96 -15.45 0.13
C SER A 46 -5.48 -14.10 0.64
N ALA A 47 -5.59 -14.00 1.95
CA ALA A 47 -5.93 -12.73 2.61
C ALA A 47 -4.65 -11.91 2.83
N TRP A 48 -4.75 -10.60 2.67
CA TRP A 48 -3.65 -9.67 2.93
C TRP A 48 -3.76 -9.07 4.33
N VAL A 49 -2.61 -8.84 4.95
CA VAL A 49 -2.49 -8.17 6.25
C VAL A 49 -1.44 -7.08 6.20
N LEU A 50 -1.68 -6.00 6.95
CA LEU A 50 -0.68 -4.97 7.22
C LEU A 50 0.32 -5.48 8.26
N LEU A 51 1.60 -5.24 8.01
CA LEU A 51 2.73 -5.69 8.85
C LEU A 51 3.44 -4.54 9.56
N ILE A 52 3.03 -3.31 9.29
CA ILE A 52 3.70 -2.08 9.74
C ILE A 52 2.85 -1.32 10.76
N ASP A 53 3.53 -0.53 11.59
CA ASP A 53 2.89 0.53 12.37
C ASP A 53 2.77 1.79 11.50
N LEU A 54 1.53 2.18 11.22
CA LEU A 54 1.21 3.28 10.31
C LEU A 54 1.65 4.64 10.87
N SER A 55 1.75 4.78 12.19
CA SER A 55 2.11 6.03 12.87
C SER A 55 3.62 6.33 12.83
N THR A 56 4.44 5.33 12.53
CA THR A 56 5.90 5.44 12.48
C THR A 56 6.49 5.13 11.10
N THR A 57 5.67 4.62 10.16
CA THR A 57 6.13 4.29 8.81
C THR A 57 6.06 5.52 7.90
N PRO A 58 7.20 5.96 7.31
CA PRO A 58 7.21 7.07 6.36
C PRO A 58 6.41 6.78 5.09
N LEU A 59 5.69 7.77 4.57
CA LEU A 59 4.88 7.65 3.35
C LEU A 59 5.73 7.64 2.07
N ALA A 60 6.86 8.33 2.07
CA ALA A 60 7.66 8.60 0.88
C ALA A 60 7.97 7.36 0.01
N PRO A 61 8.38 6.19 0.55
CA PRO A 61 8.69 5.03 -0.28
C PRO A 61 7.49 4.54 -1.13
N LEU A 62 6.26 4.67 -0.61
CA LEU A 62 5.06 4.31 -1.37
C LEU A 62 4.73 5.34 -2.45
N ALA A 63 4.87 6.63 -2.13
CA ALA A 63 4.65 7.71 -3.08
C ALA A 63 5.65 7.65 -4.25
N GLU A 64 6.91 7.37 -3.97
CA GLU A 64 7.94 7.20 -5.00
C GLU A 64 7.62 6.04 -5.94
N LYS A 65 7.17 4.92 -5.37
CA LYS A 65 6.92 3.70 -6.13
C LYS A 65 5.64 3.73 -6.97
N LEU A 66 4.59 4.39 -6.49
CA LEU A 66 3.28 4.38 -7.15
C LEU A 66 2.94 5.66 -7.89
N TRP A 67 3.58 6.79 -7.58
CA TRP A 67 3.15 8.09 -8.09
C TRP A 67 4.27 8.94 -8.70
N LEU A 68 5.28 9.32 -7.93
CA LEU A 68 6.26 10.34 -8.33
C LEU A 68 7.68 9.86 -8.09
N ALA A 69 8.39 9.46 -9.16
CA ALA A 69 9.79 9.08 -9.06
C ALA A 69 10.64 10.22 -8.46
N HIS A 70 11.58 9.90 -7.59
CA HIS A 70 12.49 10.87 -6.99
C HIS A 70 13.75 11.04 -7.86
N ALA A 71 13.57 11.47 -9.12
CA ALA A 71 14.66 11.83 -10.03
C ALA A 71 14.75 13.36 -10.16
N GLY A 72 15.95 13.93 -10.28
CA GLY A 72 16.28 15.33 -9.95
C GLY A 72 15.32 16.48 -10.36
N GLU A 73 14.50 16.35 -11.40
CA GLU A 73 13.46 17.35 -11.73
C GLU A 73 12.22 17.29 -10.81
N ALA A 74 11.91 16.13 -10.25
CA ALA A 74 10.78 15.89 -9.35
C ALA A 74 10.99 16.48 -7.94
N ASP A 75 12.22 16.88 -7.61
CA ASP A 75 12.60 17.38 -6.27
C ASP A 75 11.75 18.58 -5.85
N VAL A 76 11.40 19.46 -6.80
CA VAL A 76 10.50 20.61 -6.53
C VAL A 76 9.09 20.16 -6.12
N ILE A 77 8.58 19.06 -6.71
CA ILE A 77 7.25 18.54 -6.38
C ILE A 77 7.28 17.86 -5.00
N TRP A 78 8.35 17.11 -4.71
CA TRP A 78 8.59 16.52 -3.39
C TRP A 78 8.63 17.59 -2.29
N GLN A 79 9.40 18.66 -2.49
CA GLN A 79 9.50 19.78 -1.56
C GLN A 79 8.15 20.47 -1.32
N LYS A 80 7.33 20.64 -2.37
CA LYS A 80 6.03 21.31 -2.26
C LYS A 80 4.94 20.45 -1.61
N THR A 81 5.05 19.14 -1.73
CA THR A 81 4.04 18.20 -1.22
C THR A 81 4.36 17.72 0.19
N HIS A 82 5.60 17.91 0.66
CA HIS A 82 6.08 17.46 1.97
C HIS A 82 5.88 15.94 2.20
N LEU A 83 5.82 15.14 1.12
CA LEU A 83 5.61 13.69 1.19
C LEU A 83 6.72 12.96 1.95
N ASP A 84 7.91 13.55 2.02
CA ASP A 84 9.07 13.11 2.78
C ASP A 84 8.91 13.28 4.31
N GLN A 85 7.93 14.07 4.74
CA GLN A 85 7.67 14.38 6.15
C GLN A 85 6.43 13.68 6.71
N LEU A 86 5.64 13.03 5.84
CA LEU A 86 4.41 12.36 6.24
C LEU A 86 4.66 10.90 6.63
N THR A 87 3.86 10.43 7.58
CA THR A 87 3.67 9.02 7.88
C THR A 87 2.47 8.47 7.09
N VAL A 88 2.35 7.14 7.01
CA VAL A 88 1.17 6.51 6.38
C VAL A 88 -0.12 6.87 7.12
N ALA A 89 -0.08 7.02 8.45
CA ALA A 89 -1.23 7.43 9.24
C ALA A 89 -1.77 8.81 8.85
N ASP A 90 -0.90 9.75 8.45
CA ASP A 90 -1.29 11.14 8.12
C ASP A 90 -2.21 11.24 6.89
N VAL A 91 -2.25 10.21 6.04
CA VAL A 91 -3.04 10.19 4.79
C VAL A 91 -4.23 9.24 4.81
N ILE A 92 -4.48 8.56 5.94
CA ILE A 92 -5.64 7.69 6.12
C ILE A 92 -6.73 8.49 6.84
N LYS A 93 -7.91 8.59 6.24
CA LYS A 93 -9.08 9.16 6.93
C LYS A 93 -9.56 8.17 8.01
N THR A 94 -9.47 8.57 9.27
CA THR A 94 -10.22 7.99 10.39
C THR A 94 -11.69 8.35 10.34
#